data_AF-X1AEY1-F1
#
_entry.id   AF-X1AEY1-F1
#
_cell.length_a   1.000
_cell.length_b   1.000
_cell.length_c   1.000
_cell.angle_alpha   90.00
_cell.angle_beta   90.00
_cell.angle_gamma   90.00
#
_symmetry.space_group_name_H-M   'P 1'
#
loop_
_entity.id
_entity.type
_entity.pdbx_description
1 polymer ?
#
loop_
_entity_poly.entity_id
_entity_poly.type
_entity_poly.pdbx_seq_one_letter_code
_entity_poly.pdbx_strand_id
1 'polypeptide(L)'
;MMNYLIYENFILFSGKEIHKRHNRIENFIKGKGMLCDAHEMAHILEHELTTETIQKIIKASELKEKGRPLINFLLPFGTIVGLNLPNCKVWTKLISIGMFPGQKIHIIERNSTNFLIEVKNSRVAMDKILVNGIFLIP
;
A
#
# COMPACT_ATOMS: atom_id res chain seq x y z
N MET A 1 14.86 35.45 -17.37
CA MET A 1 15.61 34.51 -16.51
C MET A 1 14.59 33.55 -15.90
N MET A 2 14.84 32.24 -15.94
CA MET A 2 13.80 31.24 -15.67
C MET A 2 13.55 31.04 -14.17
N ASN A 3 12.31 31.25 -13.74
CA ASN A 3 11.83 30.73 -12.47
C ASN A 3 11.65 29.21 -12.60
N TYR A 4 12.30 28.44 -11.73
CA TYR A 4 11.94 27.04 -11.51
C TYR A 4 11.12 26.93 -10.23
N LEU A 5 9.81 26.72 -10.41
CA LEU A 5 8.94 26.11 -9.42
C LEU A 5 8.80 24.62 -9.77
N ILE A 6 8.50 23.82 -8.74
CA ILE A 6 7.81 22.50 -8.74
C ILE A 6 8.63 21.25 -8.30
N TYR A 7 8.29 20.80 -7.07
CA TYR A 7 8.15 19.43 -6.52
C TYR A 7 9.24 18.36 -6.73
N GLU A 8 9.72 17.76 -5.62
CA GLU A 8 9.38 16.38 -5.21
C GLU A 8 9.87 16.05 -3.77
N ASN A 9 9.14 15.21 -3.03
CA ASN A 9 9.41 14.88 -1.61
C ASN A 9 10.47 13.77 -1.46
N PHE A 10 11.68 13.96 -1.99
CA PHE A 10 12.78 13.03 -1.72
C PHE A 10 13.26 13.16 -0.26
N ILE A 11 12.99 12.15 0.55
CA ILE A 11 13.49 12.10 1.93
C ILE A 11 14.96 11.67 1.89
N LEU A 12 15.85 12.58 2.29
CA LEU A 12 17.29 12.32 2.35
C LEU A 12 17.62 11.40 3.54
N PHE A 13 17.94 10.15 3.23
CA PHE A 13 18.41 9.15 4.19
C PHE A 13 19.90 8.87 4.02
N SER A 14 20.59 8.51 5.10
CA SER A 14 21.95 7.94 5.00
C SER A 14 21.89 6.55 4.35
N GLY A 15 22.94 6.16 3.62
CA GLY A 15 23.02 4.83 2.99
C GLY A 15 22.82 3.66 3.97
N LYS A 16 23.19 3.84 5.25
CA LYS A 16 22.93 2.87 6.32
C LYS A 16 21.43 2.72 6.65
N GLU A 17 20.67 3.81 6.65
CA GLU A 17 19.22 3.76 6.91
C GLU A 17 18.45 3.28 5.67
N ILE A 18 18.91 3.62 4.46
CA ILE A 18 18.43 3.06 3.18
C ILE A 18 18.54 1.54 3.22
N HIS A 19 19.76 0.99 3.34
CA HIS A 19 20.00 -0.46 3.40
C HIS A 19 19.23 -1.18 4.52
N LYS A 20 19.05 -0.55 5.69
CA LYS A 20 18.24 -1.09 6.78
C LYS A 20 16.75 -1.17 6.42
N ARG A 21 16.23 -0.19 5.67
CA ARG A 21 14.85 -0.16 5.21
C ARG A 21 14.64 -1.13 4.05
N HIS A 22 15.58 -1.22 3.11
CA HIS A 22 15.67 -2.27 2.08
C HIS A 22 15.45 -3.66 2.67
N ASN A 23 16.37 -4.09 3.55
CA ASN A 23 16.35 -5.43 4.15
C ASN A 23 15.05 -5.71 4.90
N ARG A 24 14.45 -4.68 5.53
CA ARG A 24 13.19 -4.82 6.27
C ARG A 24 11.98 -5.02 5.33
N ILE A 25 11.95 -4.32 4.20
CA ILE A 25 10.90 -4.47 3.18
C ILE A 25 11.09 -5.80 2.44
N GLU A 26 12.30 -6.13 2.00
CA GLU A 26 12.62 -7.35 1.26
C GLU A 26 12.23 -8.60 2.07
N ASN A 27 12.62 -8.67 3.35
CA ASN A 27 12.27 -9.78 4.23
C ASN A 27 10.76 -9.87 4.50
N PHE A 28 10.06 -8.73 4.62
CA PHE A 28 8.60 -8.71 4.76
C PHE A 28 7.90 -9.28 3.52
N ILE A 29 8.35 -8.91 2.31
CA ILE A 29 7.76 -9.38 1.05
C ILE A 29 8.06 -10.87 0.83
N LYS A 30 9.30 -11.32 1.07
CA LYS A 30 9.66 -12.76 1.04
C LYS A 30 8.77 -13.57 1.99
N GLY A 31 8.53 -13.07 3.20
CA GLY A 31 7.64 -13.69 4.19
C GLY A 31 6.16 -13.74 3.80
N LYS A 32 5.72 -13.06 2.73
CA LYS A 32 4.35 -13.13 2.20
C LYS A 32 4.16 -14.19 1.11
N GLY A 33 5.22 -14.87 0.67
CA GLY A 33 5.13 -15.91 -0.38
C GLY A 33 4.64 -15.39 -1.73
N MET A 34 4.84 -14.10 -2.01
CA MET A 34 4.43 -13.47 -3.26
C MET A 34 5.34 -13.93 -4.41
N LEU A 35 4.75 -14.24 -5.57
CA LEU A 35 5.48 -14.60 -6.78
C LEU A 35 6.08 -13.35 -7.46
N CYS A 36 7.09 -12.74 -6.85
CA CYS A 36 7.80 -11.62 -7.44
C CYS A 36 9.17 -11.34 -6.82
N ASP A 37 9.91 -10.44 -7.48
CA ASP A 37 11.19 -9.94 -7.02
C ASP A 37 11.02 -9.01 -5.81
N ALA A 38 11.24 -9.57 -4.62
CA ALA A 38 11.20 -8.85 -3.36
C ALA A 38 12.33 -7.81 -3.22
N HIS A 39 13.44 -7.99 -3.94
CA HIS A 39 14.58 -7.08 -3.91
C HIS A 39 14.24 -5.80 -4.69
N GLU A 40 13.75 -5.93 -5.92
CA GLU A 40 13.29 -4.80 -6.75
C GLU A 40 12.18 -4.00 -6.06
N MET A 41 11.20 -4.68 -5.43
CA MET A 41 10.17 -4.00 -4.65
C MET A 41 10.72 -3.25 -3.45
N ALA A 42 11.71 -3.81 -2.75
CA ALA A 42 12.34 -3.15 -1.61
C ALA A 42 13.13 -1.92 -2.06
N HIS A 43 13.83 -1.99 -3.19
CA HIS A 43 14.57 -0.88 -3.77
C HIS A 43 13.65 0.29 -4.20
N ILE A 44 12.45 0.02 -4.73
CA ILE A 44 11.48 1.09 -5.00
C ILE A 44 10.98 1.69 -3.68
N LEU A 45 10.56 0.85 -2.72
CA LEU A 45 9.83 1.29 -1.53
C LEU A 45 10.73 1.88 -0.42
N GLU A 46 12.04 1.61 -0.44
CA GLU A 46 12.98 2.28 0.45
C GLU A 46 13.09 3.78 0.15
N HIS A 47 12.92 4.23 -1.10
CA HIS A 47 12.93 5.68 -1.37
C HIS A 47 11.60 6.35 -0.99
N GLU A 48 10.49 5.63 -1.09
CA GLU A 48 9.13 6.17 -0.91
C GLU A 48 8.64 6.30 0.56
N LEU A 49 9.02 5.39 1.48
CA LEU A 49 8.12 5.05 2.62
C LEU A 49 8.32 5.69 4.02
N THR A 50 9.43 6.35 4.37
CA THR A 50 9.85 6.53 5.79
C THR A 50 10.10 5.20 6.53
N THR A 51 10.43 5.21 7.84
CA THR A 51 10.56 4.01 8.69
C THR A 51 9.27 3.70 9.47
N GLU A 52 8.48 4.72 9.79
CA GLU A 52 7.21 4.62 10.53
C GLU A 52 6.13 3.96 9.68
N THR A 53 6.06 4.28 8.39
CA THR A 53 5.09 3.65 7.47
C THR A 53 5.39 2.18 7.27
N ILE A 54 6.67 1.82 7.08
CA ILE A 54 7.11 0.41 7.00
C ILE A 54 6.68 -0.36 8.26
N GLN A 55 6.84 0.24 9.46
CA GLN A 55 6.40 -0.38 10.71
C GLN A 55 4.87 -0.55 10.79
N LYS A 56 4.10 0.45 10.36
CA LYS A 56 2.62 0.37 10.31
C LYS A 56 2.16 -0.72 9.34
N ILE A 57 2.77 -0.79 8.15
CA ILE A 57 2.50 -1.82 7.14
C ILE A 57 2.72 -3.22 7.70
N ILE A 58 3.87 -3.47 8.33
CA ILE A 58 4.19 -4.79 8.89
C ILE A 58 3.17 -5.16 9.98
N LYS A 59 2.97 -4.30 10.99
CA LYS A 59 2.04 -4.58 12.11
C LYS A 59 0.60 -4.78 11.66
N ALA A 60 0.08 -3.94 10.76
CA ALA A 60 -1.28 -4.09 10.26
C ALA A 60 -1.44 -5.36 9.40
N SER A 61 -0.38 -5.79 8.71
CA SER A 61 -0.35 -7.02 7.90
C SER A 61 -0.35 -8.32 8.73
N GLU A 62 -0.20 -8.24 10.05
CA GLU A 62 -0.40 -9.36 11.00
C GLU A 62 -1.89 -9.58 11.28
N LEU A 63 -2.75 -8.58 11.02
CA LEU A 63 -4.20 -8.65 11.22
C LEU A 63 -4.97 -9.15 9.98
N LYS A 64 -4.27 -9.54 8.90
CA LYS A 64 -4.90 -9.95 7.62
C LYS A 64 -6.01 -10.98 7.80
N GLU A 65 -5.78 -12.01 8.62
CA GLU A 65 -6.74 -13.11 8.86
C GLU A 65 -8.02 -12.67 9.59
N LYS A 66 -8.04 -11.47 10.17
CA LYS A 66 -9.23 -10.84 10.77
C LYS A 66 -9.97 -9.93 9.78
N GLY A 67 -9.36 -9.63 8.63
CA GLY A 67 -9.92 -8.75 7.62
C GLY A 67 -10.93 -9.44 6.72
N ARG A 68 -11.90 -8.67 6.21
CA ARG A 68 -12.83 -9.11 5.16
C ARG A 68 -12.44 -8.50 3.82
N PRO A 69 -12.57 -9.22 2.69
CA PRO A 69 -12.41 -8.64 1.36
C PRO A 69 -13.27 -7.39 1.18
N LEU A 70 -12.72 -6.32 0.61
CA LEU A 70 -13.38 -5.03 0.39
C LEU A 70 -14.69 -5.18 -0.42
N ILE A 71 -14.69 -6.07 -1.41
CA ILE A 71 -15.89 -6.47 -2.16
C ILE A 71 -17.08 -6.88 -1.27
N ASN A 72 -16.80 -7.48 -0.10
CA ASN A 72 -17.79 -7.99 0.86
C ASN A 72 -17.87 -7.14 2.16
N PHE A 73 -17.15 -6.01 2.22
CA PHE A 73 -17.03 -5.20 3.42
C PHE A 73 -18.10 -4.11 3.47
N LEU A 74 -19.12 -4.25 4.33
CA LEU A 74 -20.35 -3.42 4.23
C LEU A 74 -20.22 -1.99 4.76
N LEU A 75 -19.25 -1.68 5.62
CA LEU A 75 -19.09 -0.34 6.19
C LEU A 75 -18.52 0.66 5.17
N PRO A 76 -18.85 1.96 5.25
CA PRO A 76 -18.27 2.99 4.39
C PRO A 76 -16.79 3.29 4.73
N PHE A 77 -16.35 3.04 5.96
CA PHE A 77 -14.95 3.23 6.39
C PHE A 77 -14.35 1.93 6.90
N GLY A 78 -13.05 1.76 6.68
CA GLY A 78 -12.28 0.64 7.23
C GLY A 78 -10.78 0.86 7.15
N THR A 79 -10.03 0.06 7.90
CA THR A 79 -8.55 0.04 7.89
C THR A 79 -8.05 -1.16 7.08
N ILE A 80 -7.14 -0.93 6.13
CA ILE A 80 -6.50 -2.01 5.37
C ILE A 80 -5.65 -2.86 6.33
N VAL A 81 -5.82 -4.18 6.27
CA VAL A 81 -5.00 -5.17 7.02
C VAL A 81 -4.33 -6.19 6.12
N GLY A 82 -4.61 -6.16 4.80
CA GLY A 82 -3.96 -7.05 3.86
C GLY A 82 -4.18 -6.66 2.41
N LEU A 83 -3.18 -6.97 1.60
CA LEU A 83 -3.21 -6.87 0.14
C LEU A 83 -2.74 -8.22 -0.41
N ASN A 84 -3.63 -8.92 -1.11
CA ASN A 84 -3.41 -10.20 -1.76
C ASN A 84 -3.64 -10.04 -3.27
N LEU A 85 -2.66 -9.45 -3.95
CA LEU A 85 -2.79 -8.98 -5.33
C LEU A 85 -1.94 -9.84 -6.27
N PRO A 86 -2.42 -10.12 -7.49
CA PRO A 86 -1.79 -11.10 -8.39
C PRO A 86 -0.47 -10.62 -9.02
N ASN A 87 -0.10 -9.35 -8.86
CA ASN A 87 1.07 -8.76 -9.50
C ASN A 87 1.70 -7.70 -8.60
N CYS A 88 3.01 -7.81 -8.38
CA CYS A 88 3.74 -6.90 -7.51
C CYS A 88 3.92 -5.48 -8.07
N LYS A 89 3.82 -5.26 -9.39
CA LYS A 89 3.70 -3.89 -9.95
C LYS A 89 2.44 -3.18 -9.45
N VAL A 90 1.32 -3.91 -9.35
CA VAL A 90 0.06 -3.38 -8.80
C VAL A 90 0.19 -3.15 -7.30
N TRP A 91 0.82 -4.10 -6.58
CA TRP A 91 1.08 -3.96 -5.15
C TRP A 91 1.90 -2.70 -4.84
N THR A 92 3.09 -2.54 -5.44
CA THR A 92 3.93 -1.36 -5.28
C THR A 92 3.18 -0.08 -5.66
N LYS A 93 2.42 -0.08 -6.78
CA LYS A 93 1.63 1.09 -7.18
C LYS A 93 0.57 1.48 -6.15
N LEU A 94 -0.12 0.52 -5.52
CA LEU A 94 -1.07 0.79 -4.43
C LEU A 94 -0.36 1.40 -3.21
N ILE A 95 0.81 0.86 -2.82
CA ILE A 95 1.59 1.42 -1.70
C ILE A 95 1.99 2.87 -1.99
N SER A 96 2.52 3.19 -3.19
CA SER A 96 2.93 4.54 -3.57
C SER A 96 1.77 5.56 -3.58
N ILE A 97 0.55 5.15 -3.98
CA ILE A 97 -0.63 6.03 -3.86
C ILE A 97 -1.24 6.05 -2.43
N GLY A 98 -0.54 5.46 -1.46
CA GLY A 98 -0.89 5.48 -0.04
C GLY A 98 -1.86 4.37 0.40
N MET A 99 -2.23 3.44 -0.47
CA MET A 99 -3.13 2.31 -0.17
C MET A 99 -2.33 1.13 0.37
N PHE A 100 -2.07 1.13 1.67
CA PHE A 100 -1.24 0.12 2.34
C PHE A 100 -1.83 -0.35 3.67
N PRO A 101 -1.45 -1.54 4.19
CA PRO A 101 -1.90 -2.01 5.50
C PRO A 101 -1.62 -1.01 6.63
N GLY A 102 -2.65 -0.69 7.41
CA GLY A 102 -2.65 0.35 8.45
C GLY A 102 -3.19 1.70 7.99
N GLN A 103 -3.46 1.86 6.68
CA GLN A 103 -4.16 3.04 6.16
C GLN A 103 -5.68 2.87 6.30
N LYS A 104 -6.36 3.94 6.76
CA LYS A 104 -7.83 4.07 6.70
C LYS A 104 -8.28 4.49 5.31
N ILE A 105 -9.37 3.90 4.83
CA ILE A 105 -10.02 4.22 3.56
C ILE A 105 -11.47 4.62 3.80
N HIS A 106 -12.03 5.37 2.84
CA HIS A 106 -13.45 5.67 2.75
C HIS A 106 -13.96 5.20 1.38
N ILE A 107 -15.05 4.43 1.36
CA ILE A 107 -15.60 3.82 0.15
C ILE A 107 -16.78 4.70 -0.26
N ILE A 108 -16.54 5.62 -1.20
CA ILE A 108 -17.50 6.63 -1.64
C ILE A 108 -18.64 5.98 -2.44
N GLU A 109 -18.28 5.12 -3.40
CA GLU A 109 -19.24 4.52 -4.34
C GLU A 109 -18.89 3.06 -4.62
N ARG A 110 -19.92 2.26 -4.92
CA ARG A 110 -19.82 0.89 -5.40
C ARG A 110 -20.85 0.70 -6.48
N ASN A 111 -20.41 0.33 -7.67
CA ASN A 111 -21.29 -0.08 -8.75
C ASN A 111 -20.97 -1.54 -9.15
N SER A 112 -21.58 -2.04 -10.22
CA SER A 112 -21.51 -3.46 -10.59
C SER A 112 -20.09 -3.93 -10.96
N THR A 113 -19.23 -3.01 -11.41
CA THR A 113 -17.88 -3.30 -11.91
C THR A 113 -16.76 -2.64 -11.11
N ASN A 114 -17.00 -1.48 -10.50
CA ASN A 114 -15.98 -0.62 -9.91
C ASN A 114 -16.34 -0.10 -8.51
N PHE A 115 -15.29 0.27 -7.77
CA PHE A 115 -15.34 0.90 -6.45
C PHE A 115 -14.62 2.25 -6.53
N LEU A 116 -15.23 3.30 -6.00
CA LEU A 116 -14.57 4.60 -5.80
C LEU A 116 -14.13 4.70 -4.34
N ILE A 117 -12.81 4.77 -4.13
CA ILE A 117 -12.18 4.72 -2.82
C ILE A 117 -11.38 6.00 -2.59
N GLU A 118 -11.54 6.58 -1.42
CA GLU A 118 -10.76 7.72 -0.94
C GLU A 118 -9.71 7.24 0.07
N VAL A 119 -8.46 7.64 -0.16
CA VAL A 119 -7.33 7.39 0.74
C VAL A 119 -6.56 8.69 0.93
N LYS A 120 -6.46 9.13 2.18
CA LYS A 120 -5.93 10.45 2.55
C LYS A 120 -6.66 11.53 1.74
N ASN A 121 -5.96 12.20 0.81
CA ASN A 121 -6.49 13.27 -0.03
C ASN A 121 -6.64 12.85 -1.50
N SER A 122 -6.54 11.54 -1.79
CA SER A 122 -6.57 10.97 -3.14
C SER A 122 -7.79 10.08 -3.33
N ARG A 123 -8.34 10.07 -4.55
CA ARG A 123 -9.43 9.18 -4.95
C ARG A 123 -8.96 8.21 -6.03
N VAL A 124 -9.39 6.96 -5.91
CA VAL A 124 -8.96 5.84 -6.75
C VAL A 124 -10.21 5.08 -7.19
N ALA A 125 -10.42 5.00 -8.49
CA ALA A 125 -11.35 4.03 -9.08
C ALA A 125 -10.61 2.69 -9.21
N MET A 126 -11.22 1.61 -8.73
CA MET A 126 -10.65 0.27 -8.79
C MET A 126 -11.70 -0.75 -9.25
N ASP A 127 -11.28 -1.69 -10.10
CA ASP A 127 -12.13 -2.75 -10.58
C ASP A 127 -12.39 -3.83 -9.52
N LYS A 128 -13.45 -4.62 -9.76
CA LYS A 128 -13.90 -5.70 -8.88
C LYS A 128 -12.86 -6.81 -8.63
N ILE A 129 -11.90 -7.03 -9.53
CA ILE A 129 -10.86 -8.07 -9.38
C ILE A 129 -9.80 -7.59 -8.39
N LEU A 130 -9.35 -6.34 -8.50
CA LEU A 130 -8.37 -5.77 -7.57
C LEU A 130 -8.91 -5.64 -6.14
N VAL A 131 -10.14 -5.15 -5.96
CA VAL A 131 -10.73 -5.00 -4.61
C VAL A 131 -10.97 -6.32 -3.89
N ASN A 132 -11.12 -7.44 -4.60
CA ASN A 132 -11.20 -8.76 -3.98
C ASN A 132 -9.90 -9.15 -3.24
N GLY A 133 -8.76 -8.57 -3.66
CA GLY A 133 -7.47 -8.72 -3.00
C GLY A 133 -7.24 -7.78 -1.82
N ILE A 134 -8.13 -6.84 -1.51
CA ILE A 134 -7.94 -5.85 -0.43
C ILE A 134 -8.74 -6.28 0.80
N PHE A 135 -8.09 -6.41 1.96
CA PHE A 135 -8.70 -6.90 3.20
C PHE A 135 -8.81 -5.77 4.23
N LEU A 136 -10.00 -5.62 4.82
CA LEU A 136 -10.35 -4.52 5.70
C LEU A 136 -10.88 -5.01 7.06
N ILE A 137 -10.57 -4.26 8.11
CA ILE A 137 -11.30 -4.27 9.39
C ILE A 137 -12.03 -2.93 9.56
N PRO A 138 -13.07 -2.84 10.42
CA PRO A 138 -13.63 -1.55 10.86
C PRO A 138 -12.54 -0.61 11.43
#